data_AF-A0A354GQA5-F1
#
_entry.id   AF-A0A354GQA5-F1
#
_cell.length_a   1.000
_cell.length_b   1.000
_cell.length_c   1.000
_cell.angle_alpha   90.00
_cell.angle_beta   90.00
_cell.angle_gamma   90.00
#
_symmetry.space_group_name_H-M   'P 1'
#
loop_
_entity.id
_entity.type
_entity.pdbx_description
1 polymer ?
#
loop_
_entity_poly.entity_id
_entity_poly.type
_entity_poly.pdbx_seq_one_letter_code
_entity_poly.pdbx_strand_id
1 'polypeptide(L)'
;MSEEICHPDGRIEHPDVRREETDVSFRPILFLLIGAAVVAVVIYVGVTLFFYGWRDHETAVKQSPFPLAAMPSTDLPAGPRLDQIDRLAGIEKLNDNERLSAKEVILNSSGPTEEKGFDHIPIERAMKMLENKLPFRDKQPADAWRADGLIDSGEPNSGREFRGRP
;
A
#
# COMPACT_ATOMS: atom_id res chain seq x y z
N MET A 1 25.90 57.91 18.40
CA MET A 1 24.70 58.15 19.23
C MET A 1 23.85 59.11 18.44
N SER A 2 22.85 58.60 17.74
CA SER A 2 21.95 59.42 16.93
C SER A 2 21.15 60.35 17.84
N GLU A 3 21.10 61.62 17.50
CA GLU A 3 20.43 62.64 18.30
C GLU A 3 18.91 62.46 18.17
N GLU A 4 18.26 62.03 19.25
CA GLU A 4 16.81 61.85 19.29
C GLU A 4 16.15 63.22 19.43
N ILE A 5 15.33 63.60 18.43
CA ILE A 5 14.63 64.88 18.47
C ILE A 5 13.30 64.64 19.20
N CYS A 6 13.22 65.14 20.43
CA CYS A 6 12.02 65.03 21.25
C CYS A 6 11.17 66.30 21.09
N HIS A 7 10.00 66.15 20.47
CA HIS A 7 9.05 67.23 20.26
C HIS A 7 8.25 67.54 21.53
N PRO A 8 7.79 68.78 21.73
CA PRO A 8 7.07 69.20 22.94
C PRO A 8 5.70 68.53 23.15
N ASP A 9 5.19 67.83 22.14
CA ASP A 9 3.98 67.00 22.19
C ASP A 9 4.25 65.53 22.56
N GLY A 10 5.51 65.19 22.87
CA GLY A 10 5.93 63.85 23.29
C GLY A 10 6.27 62.91 22.14
N ARG A 11 6.32 63.40 20.89
CA ARG A 11 6.78 62.60 19.74
C ARG A 11 8.29 62.54 19.71
N ILE A 12 8.83 61.34 19.54
CA ILE A 12 10.27 61.11 19.36
C ILE A 12 10.49 60.83 17.87
N GLU A 13 11.28 61.67 17.21
CA GLU A 13 11.68 61.47 15.82
C GLU A 13 13.15 61.06 15.77
N HIS A 14 13.44 59.96 15.07
CA HIS A 14 14.79 59.50 14.79
C HIS A 14 15.15 59.89 13.34
N PRO A 15 15.90 60.99 13.12
CA PRO A 15 16.18 61.49 11.78
C PRO A 15 16.99 60.52 10.92
N ASP A 16 17.73 59.61 11.55
CA ASP A 16 18.52 58.57 10.89
C ASP A 16 17.68 57.35 10.44
N VAL A 17 16.43 57.24 10.89
CA VAL A 17 15.53 56.13 10.52
C VAL A 17 14.84 56.51 9.21
N ARG A 18 15.49 56.18 8.10
CA ARG A 18 14.90 56.30 6.77
C ARG A 18 13.74 55.30 6.64
N ARG A 19 12.51 55.80 6.51
CA ARG A 19 11.33 54.98 6.23
C ARG A 19 11.55 54.18 4.94
N GLU A 20 11.63 52.86 5.04
CA GLU A 20 11.66 52.01 3.86
C GLU A 20 10.27 52.02 3.20
N GLU A 21 10.18 52.52 1.97
CA GLU A 21 8.93 52.56 1.19
C GLU A 21 8.58 51.19 0.58
N THR A 22 9.37 50.16 0.84
CA THR A 22 9.18 48.81 0.32
C THR A 22 8.11 48.04 1.09
N ASP A 23 7.00 48.71 1.42
CA ASP A 23 5.79 48.01 1.87
C ASP A 23 5.19 47.30 0.65
N VAL A 24 5.18 45.98 0.68
CA VAL A 24 4.49 45.17 -0.32
C VAL A 24 3.04 45.61 -0.33
N SER A 25 2.59 46.17 -1.46
CA SER A 25 1.22 46.65 -1.58
C SER A 25 0.21 45.54 -1.24
N PHE A 26 -0.79 45.85 -0.41
CA PHE A 26 -1.77 44.87 0.08
C PHE A 26 -2.69 44.33 -1.04
N ARG A 27 -2.92 45.16 -2.07
CA ARG A 27 -3.80 44.86 -3.20
C ARG A 27 -3.44 43.56 -3.95
N PRO A 28 -2.20 43.34 -4.43
CA PRO A 28 -1.84 42.09 -5.10
C PRO A 28 -2.00 40.86 -4.21
N ILE A 29 -1.67 40.96 -2.91
CA ILE A 29 -1.86 39.86 -1.96
C ILE A 29 -3.35 39.51 -1.84
N LEU A 30 -4.21 40.52 -1.74
CA LEU A 30 -5.66 40.34 -1.67
C LEU A 30 -6.21 39.68 -2.95
N PHE A 31 -5.77 40.13 -4.13
CA PHE A 31 -6.18 39.52 -5.40
C PHE A 31 -5.73 38.07 -5.51
N LEU A 32 -4.53 37.74 -5.04
CA LEU A 32 -4.02 36.37 -5.02
C LEU A 32 -4.87 35.48 -4.11
N LEU A 33 -5.23 35.95 -2.91
CA LEU A 33 -6.10 35.21 -1.99
C LEU A 33 -7.50 34.98 -2.57
N ILE A 34 -8.09 36.01 -3.19
CA ILE A 34 -9.40 35.89 -3.84
C ILE A 34 -9.31 34.90 -5.02
N GLY A 35 -8.26 35.00 -5.84
CA GLY A 35 -8.03 34.06 -6.95
C GLY A 35 -7.92 32.62 -6.47
N ALA A 36 -7.14 32.37 -5.42
CA ALA A 36 -7.01 31.04 -4.82
C ALA A 36 -8.36 30.51 -4.28
N ALA A 37 -9.14 31.36 -3.62
CA ALA A 37 -10.47 31.00 -3.12
C ALA A 37 -11.43 30.63 -4.27
N VAL A 38 -11.43 31.39 -5.36
CA VAL A 38 -12.25 31.09 -6.54
C VAL A 38 -11.87 29.74 -7.16
N VAL A 39 -10.57 29.46 -7.31
CA VAL A 39 -10.09 28.17 -7.84
C VAL A 39 -10.53 27.02 -6.93
N ALA A 40 -10.42 27.17 -5.61
CA ALA A 40 -10.86 26.16 -4.65
C ALA A 40 -12.37 25.88 -4.77
N VAL A 41 -13.20 26.92 -4.92
CA VAL A 41 -14.64 26.77 -5.13
C VAL A 41 -14.94 26.03 -6.44
N VAL A 42 -14.24 26.37 -7.53
CA VAL A 42 -14.42 25.69 -8.83
C VAL A 42 -14.10 24.20 -8.72
N ILE A 43 -12.97 23.85 -8.08
CA ILE A 43 -12.59 22.44 -7.87
C ILE A 43 -13.64 21.74 -7.01
N TYR A 44 -14.04 22.34 -5.89
CA TYR A 44 -15.03 21.77 -4.99
C TYR A 44 -16.36 21.50 -5.71
N VAL A 45 -16.87 22.47 -6.47
CA VAL A 45 -18.11 22.33 -7.24
C VAL A 45 -17.95 21.27 -8.33
N GLY A 46 -16.83 21.25 -9.05
CA GLY A 46 -16.55 20.24 -10.08
C GLY A 46 -16.54 18.82 -9.53
N VAL A 47 -15.83 18.60 -8.42
CA VAL A 47 -15.80 17.31 -7.71
C VAL A 47 -17.20 16.94 -7.21
N THR A 48 -17.90 17.89 -6.59
CA THR A 48 -19.25 17.65 -6.06
C THR A 48 -20.22 17.22 -7.15
N LEU A 49 -20.25 17.94 -8.27
CA LEU A 49 -21.09 17.61 -9.43
C LEU A 49 -20.71 16.25 -10.03
N PHE A 50 -19.41 15.96 -10.15
CA PHE A 50 -18.94 14.67 -10.63
C PHE A 50 -19.45 13.52 -9.77
N PHE A 51 -19.31 13.61 -8.43
CA PHE A 51 -19.77 12.55 -7.52
C PHE A 51 -21.29 12.40 -7.49
N TYR A 52 -22.04 13.51 -7.53
CA TYR A 52 -23.51 13.43 -7.59
C TYR A 52 -23.99 12.80 -8.92
N GLY A 53 -23.42 13.20 -10.06
CA GLY A 53 -23.76 12.59 -11.34
C GLY A 53 -23.36 11.11 -11.43
N TRP A 54 -22.19 10.76 -10.88
CA TRP A 54 -21.71 9.38 -10.86
C TRP A 54 -22.57 8.48 -9.97
N ARG A 55 -23.06 8.99 -8.84
CA ARG A 55 -23.94 8.24 -7.93
C ARG A 55 -25.21 7.78 -8.64
N ASP A 56 -25.83 8.64 -9.44
CA ASP A 56 -27.04 8.27 -10.19
C ASP A 56 -26.74 7.19 -11.23
N HIS A 57 -25.62 7.30 -11.94
CA HIS A 57 -25.15 6.26 -12.87
C HIS A 57 -24.88 4.92 -12.17
N GLU A 58 -24.20 4.93 -11.02
CA GLU A 58 -23.97 3.70 -10.26
C GLU A 58 -25.26 3.10 -9.75
N THR A 59 -26.23 3.89 -9.29
CA THR A 59 -27.52 3.34 -8.86
C THR A 59 -28.26 2.68 -10.02
N ALA A 60 -28.21 3.26 -11.22
CA ALA A 60 -28.81 2.67 -12.41
C ALA A 60 -28.11 1.37 -12.85
N VAL A 61 -26.78 1.32 -12.78
CA VAL A 61 -25.99 0.15 -13.19
C VAL A 61 -26.00 -0.96 -12.14
N LYS A 62 -25.99 -0.61 -10.85
CA LYS A 62 -25.98 -1.54 -9.72
C LYS A 62 -27.40 -1.98 -9.32
N GLN A 63 -28.45 -1.47 -9.94
CA GLN A 63 -29.80 -2.03 -9.81
C GLN A 63 -29.78 -3.46 -10.37
N SER A 64 -29.65 -4.42 -9.44
CA SER A 64 -29.79 -5.84 -9.69
C SER A 64 -31.11 -6.09 -10.44
N PRO A 65 -31.12 -6.89 -11.52
CA PRO A 65 -32.36 -7.32 -12.18
C PRO A 65 -33.25 -8.17 -11.26
N PHE A 66 -32.76 -8.54 -10.07
CA PHE A 66 -33.49 -9.27 -9.04
C PHE A 66 -33.66 -8.37 -7.79
N PRO A 67 -34.73 -7.55 -7.70
CA PRO A 67 -34.98 -6.65 -6.57
C PRO A 67 -35.32 -7.38 -5.25
N LEU A 68 -35.58 -8.69 -5.32
CA LEU A 68 -35.93 -9.55 -4.18
C LEU A 68 -34.81 -10.54 -3.81
N ALA A 69 -33.69 -10.54 -4.54
CA ALA A 69 -32.55 -11.36 -4.16
C ALA A 69 -31.99 -10.83 -2.83
N ALA A 70 -31.76 -11.73 -1.87
CA ALA A 70 -31.08 -11.37 -0.64
C ALA A 70 -29.77 -10.66 -1.00
N MET A 71 -29.56 -9.48 -0.41
CA MET A 71 -28.36 -8.70 -0.61
C MET A 71 -27.16 -9.63 -0.38
N PRO A 72 -26.16 -9.68 -1.28
CA PRO A 72 -24.99 -10.51 -1.07
C PRO A 72 -24.41 -10.16 0.29
N SER A 73 -24.27 -11.15 1.17
CA SER A 73 -23.73 -10.92 2.50
C SER A 73 -22.35 -10.28 2.34
N THR A 74 -22.16 -9.12 2.97
CA THR A 74 -20.83 -8.51 3.15
C THR A 74 -19.95 -9.34 4.09
N ASP A 75 -20.53 -10.36 4.74
CA ASP A 75 -19.80 -11.33 5.52
C ASP A 75 -18.84 -12.08 4.61
N LEU A 76 -17.56 -11.87 4.87
CA LEU A 76 -16.52 -12.59 4.17
C LEU A 76 -16.63 -14.09 4.49
N PRO A 77 -16.34 -14.99 3.53
CA PRO A 77 -16.47 -16.44 3.71
C PRO A 77 -15.67 -16.94 4.91
N ALA A 78 -16.10 -18.03 5.55
CA ALA A 78 -15.36 -18.62 6.67
C ALA A 78 -13.89 -18.91 6.26
N GLY A 79 -12.94 -18.70 7.18
CA GLY A 79 -11.53 -18.97 6.91
C GLY A 79 -11.27 -20.45 6.56
N PRO A 80 -10.18 -20.78 5.82
CA PRO A 80 -9.03 -19.94 5.45
C PRO A 80 -9.23 -19.18 4.12
N ARG A 81 -8.99 -17.87 4.15
CA ARG A 81 -9.01 -17.01 2.95
C ARG A 81 -7.61 -16.92 2.35
N LEU A 82 -7.54 -16.79 1.02
CA LEU A 82 -6.28 -16.53 0.32
C LEU A 82 -5.77 -15.11 0.60
N ASP A 83 -6.65 -14.20 1.00
CA ASP A 83 -6.31 -12.81 1.27
C ASP A 83 -5.55 -12.64 2.59
N GLN A 84 -4.42 -11.92 2.54
CA GLN A 84 -3.56 -11.65 3.71
C GLN A 84 -4.10 -10.55 4.66
N ILE A 85 -5.39 -10.18 4.53
CA ILE A 85 -6.00 -9.07 5.28
C ILE A 85 -5.85 -9.26 6.79
N ASP A 86 -6.09 -10.48 7.27
CA ASP A 86 -6.01 -10.80 8.71
C ASP A 86 -4.56 -10.74 9.24
N ARG A 87 -3.58 -11.06 8.39
CA ARG A 87 -2.14 -10.99 8.73
C ARG A 87 -1.66 -9.55 8.85
N LEU A 88 -2.08 -8.68 7.92
CA LEU A 88 -1.76 -7.25 7.96
C LEU A 88 -2.43 -6.55 9.14
N ALA A 89 -3.61 -7.02 9.55
CA ALA A 89 -4.33 -6.51 10.70
C ALA A 89 -3.82 -7.05 12.05
N GLY A 90 -2.83 -7.97 12.05
CA GLY A 90 -2.28 -8.56 13.28
C GLY A 90 -3.28 -9.42 14.05
N ILE A 91 -4.34 -9.89 13.40
CA ILE A 91 -5.38 -10.71 14.04
C ILE A 91 -4.90 -12.16 14.02
N GLU A 92 -4.37 -12.61 15.15
CA GLU A 92 -3.97 -14.01 15.36
C GLU A 92 -5.23 -14.88 15.42
N LYS A 93 -5.40 -15.80 14.46
CA LYS A 93 -6.64 -16.58 14.35
C LYS A 93 -6.66 -17.69 15.39
N LEU A 94 -7.78 -17.78 16.13
CA LEU A 94 -8.02 -18.76 17.21
C LEU A 94 -7.78 -20.23 16.82
N ASN A 95 -7.89 -20.60 15.53
CA ASN A 95 -7.80 -22.00 15.09
C ASN A 95 -6.53 -22.34 14.29
N ASP A 96 -5.66 -21.36 14.02
CA ASP A 96 -4.42 -21.62 13.27
C ASP A 96 -3.44 -22.44 14.10
N ASN A 97 -3.40 -22.20 15.42
CA ASN A 97 -2.53 -22.93 16.35
C ASN A 97 -2.85 -24.43 16.40
N GLU A 98 -4.12 -24.82 16.36
CA GLU A 98 -4.53 -26.23 16.35
C GLU A 98 -4.17 -26.93 15.03
N ARG A 99 -4.30 -26.23 13.90
CA ARG A 99 -3.89 -26.78 12.60
C ARG A 99 -2.37 -26.86 12.47
N LEU A 100 -1.66 -25.87 12.98
CA LEU A 100 -0.20 -25.86 13.01
C LEU A 100 0.34 -26.97 13.91
N SER A 101 -0.22 -27.17 15.11
CA SER A 101 0.18 -28.25 16.00
C SER A 101 -0.10 -29.64 15.40
N ALA A 102 -1.25 -29.83 14.73
CA ALA A 102 -1.54 -31.07 14.03
C ALA A 102 -0.54 -31.37 12.90
N LYS A 103 -0.15 -30.34 12.13
CA LYS A 103 0.90 -30.47 11.10
C LYS A 103 2.27 -30.80 11.70
N GLU A 104 2.60 -30.16 12.81
CA GLU A 104 3.87 -30.37 13.50
C GLU A 104 4.00 -31.81 14.02
N VAL A 105 2.91 -32.39 14.53
CA VAL A 105 2.88 -33.80 14.94
C VAL A 105 3.13 -34.72 13.74
N ILE A 106 2.52 -34.46 12.59
CA ILE A 106 2.71 -35.28 11.39
C ILE A 106 4.17 -35.19 10.94
N LEU A 107 4.75 -33.99 10.83
CA LEU A 107 6.12 -33.75 10.37
C LEU A 107 7.21 -34.40 11.26
N ASN A 108 6.92 -34.58 12.55
CA ASN A 108 7.84 -35.17 13.52
C ASN A 108 7.57 -36.66 13.79
N SER A 109 6.56 -37.25 13.13
CA SER A 109 6.26 -38.66 13.26
C SER A 109 7.09 -39.51 12.29
N SER A 110 7.17 -40.81 12.54
CA SER A 110 7.74 -41.78 11.60
C SER A 110 6.71 -42.85 11.28
N GLY A 111 6.61 -43.27 10.01
CA GLY A 111 5.66 -44.31 9.63
C GLY A 111 5.69 -44.66 8.14
N PRO A 112 5.00 -45.73 7.74
CA PRO A 112 4.85 -46.08 6.33
C PRO A 112 3.99 -45.02 5.62
N THR A 113 4.44 -44.61 4.44
CA THR A 113 3.67 -43.73 3.56
C THR A 113 2.76 -44.54 2.64
N GLU A 114 1.77 -43.89 2.01
CA GLU A 114 0.90 -44.54 1.02
C GLU A 114 1.68 -44.98 -0.25
N GLU A 115 2.85 -44.40 -0.47
CA GLU A 115 3.70 -44.69 -1.61
C GLU A 115 4.60 -45.91 -1.36
N LYS A 116 4.54 -46.89 -2.27
CA LYS A 116 5.24 -48.16 -2.11
C LYS A 116 6.76 -47.96 -2.21
N GLY A 117 7.47 -48.25 -1.13
CA GLY A 117 8.93 -48.15 -1.05
C GLY A 117 9.45 -46.86 -0.43
N PHE A 118 8.56 -46.01 0.10
CA PHE A 118 8.93 -44.79 0.82
C PHE A 118 8.44 -44.86 2.27
N ASP A 119 9.34 -44.50 3.20
CA ASP A 119 9.04 -44.35 4.62
C ASP A 119 9.10 -42.87 5.02
N HIS A 120 8.13 -42.43 5.83
CA HIS A 120 8.13 -41.11 6.43
C HIS A 120 9.17 -41.06 7.56
N ILE A 121 10.12 -40.12 7.43
CA ILE A 121 11.17 -39.87 8.41
C ILE A 121 10.90 -38.50 9.05
N PRO A 122 11.03 -38.36 10.38
CA PRO A 122 10.87 -37.07 11.07
C PRO A 122 11.74 -35.99 10.45
N ILE A 123 11.19 -34.78 10.30
CA ILE A 123 11.83 -33.71 9.55
C ILE A 123 13.20 -33.30 10.12
N GLU A 124 13.37 -33.29 11.44
CA GLU A 124 14.65 -33.02 12.10
C GLU A 124 15.73 -34.03 11.68
N ARG A 125 15.35 -35.31 11.59
CA ARG A 125 16.25 -36.39 11.18
C ARG A 125 16.58 -36.30 9.69
N ALA A 126 15.60 -35.95 8.86
CA ALA A 126 15.80 -35.72 7.44
C ALA A 126 16.79 -34.56 7.20
N MET A 127 16.60 -33.43 7.90
CA MET A 127 17.50 -32.27 7.82
C MET A 127 18.93 -32.63 8.22
N LYS A 128 19.11 -33.39 9.30
CA LYS A 128 20.44 -33.85 9.75
C LYS A 128 21.12 -34.79 8.75
N MET A 129 20.37 -35.62 8.03
CA MET A 129 20.91 -36.47 6.97
C MET A 129 21.33 -35.67 5.73
N LEU A 130 20.71 -34.51 5.54
CA LEU A 130 20.85 -33.67 4.36
C LEU A 130 21.95 -32.60 4.51
N GLU A 131 22.30 -32.23 5.74
CA GLU A 131 23.27 -31.19 6.12
C GLU A 131 24.61 -31.28 5.36
N ASN A 132 25.10 -32.50 5.11
CA ASN A 132 26.38 -32.73 4.41
C ASN A 132 26.24 -33.16 2.95
N LYS A 133 25.01 -33.20 2.41
CA LYS A 133 24.70 -33.71 1.06
C LYS A 133 24.18 -32.63 0.12
N LEU A 134 23.80 -31.47 0.64
CA LEU A 134 23.36 -30.37 -0.20
C LEU A 134 24.58 -29.71 -0.85
N PRO A 135 24.62 -29.60 -2.18
CA PRO A 135 25.58 -28.71 -2.81
C PRO A 135 25.33 -27.31 -2.24
N PHE A 136 26.37 -26.70 -1.67
CA PHE A 136 26.33 -25.28 -1.34
C PHE A 136 26.01 -24.55 -2.65
N ARG A 137 24.91 -23.80 -2.67
CA ARG A 137 24.61 -22.91 -3.79
C ARG A 137 25.68 -21.82 -3.74
N ASP A 138 26.79 -22.06 -4.43
CA ASP A 138 27.81 -21.03 -4.66
C ASP A 138 27.08 -19.80 -5.16
N LYS A 139 27.33 -18.70 -4.44
CA LYS A 139 26.75 -17.37 -4.61
C LYS A 139 26.07 -17.24 -5.97
N GLN A 140 24.74 -17.30 -5.97
CA GLN A 140 23.96 -16.95 -7.15
C GLN A 140 24.51 -15.62 -7.67
N PRO A 141 25.08 -15.56 -8.89
CA PRO A 141 25.57 -14.30 -9.41
C PRO A 141 24.39 -13.34 -9.39
N ALA A 142 24.55 -12.25 -8.65
CA ALA A 142 23.47 -11.31 -8.39
C ALA A 142 22.88 -10.71 -9.67
N ASP A 143 23.57 -10.82 -10.81
CA ASP A 143 23.22 -10.11 -12.03
C ASP A 143 23.46 -10.96 -13.30
N ALA A 144 22.82 -12.12 -13.40
CA ALA A 144 22.65 -12.78 -14.70
C ALA A 144 21.19 -12.67 -15.14
N TRP A 145 20.76 -11.45 -15.46
CA TRP A 145 19.54 -11.22 -16.24
C TRP A 145 19.74 -11.90 -17.60
N ARG A 146 19.32 -13.15 -17.72
CA ARG A 146 19.30 -13.84 -19.01
C ARG A 146 18.08 -13.34 -19.78
N ALA A 147 18.31 -12.85 -20.99
CA ALA A 147 17.28 -12.39 -21.91
C ALA A 147 16.40 -13.54 -22.46
N ASP A 148 16.75 -14.78 -22.14
CA ASP A 148 16.01 -15.97 -22.55
C ASP A 148 15.01 -16.33 -21.45
N GLY A 149 13.76 -15.90 -21.67
CA GLY A 149 12.62 -15.99 -20.75
C GLY A 149 12.17 -17.41 -20.38
N LEU A 150 13.04 -18.19 -19.75
CA LEU A 150 12.66 -19.40 -19.02
C LEU A 150 12.61 -19.05 -17.53
N ILE A 151 11.40 -18.76 -17.06
CA ILE A 151 11.10 -18.35 -15.69
C ILE A 151 10.87 -19.62 -14.87
N ASP A 152 11.89 -20.07 -14.12
CA ASP A 152 11.75 -21.15 -13.11
C ASP A 152 12.02 -20.63 -11.69
N SER A 153 11.62 -19.38 -11.42
CA SER A 153 11.84 -18.72 -10.13
C SER A 153 10.54 -18.33 -9.41
N GLY A 154 9.40 -18.93 -9.76
CA GLY A 154 8.16 -18.78 -9.00
C GLY A 154 7.56 -17.37 -8.95
N GLU A 155 7.96 -16.48 -9.86
CA GLU A 155 7.32 -15.16 -9.98
C GLU A 155 5.97 -15.28 -10.71
N PRO A 156 4.92 -14.56 -10.28
CA PRO A 156 3.64 -14.53 -10.96
C PRO A 156 3.82 -13.94 -12.37
N ASN A 157 3.70 -14.81 -13.38
CA ASN A 157 3.67 -14.43 -14.77
C ASN A 157 2.45 -13.53 -15.03
N SER A 158 2.67 -12.22 -15.11
CA SER A 158 1.63 -11.20 -15.34
C SER A 158 1.08 -11.17 -16.79
N GLY A 159 1.08 -12.31 -17.49
CA GLY A 159 0.44 -12.45 -18.79
C GLY A 159 1.17 -11.75 -19.93
N ARG A 160 2.50 -11.59 -19.85
CA ARG A 160 3.28 -11.14 -21.01
C ARG A 160 3.49 -12.30 -21.98
N GLU A 161 2.61 -12.41 -22.96
CA GLU A 161 2.84 -13.26 -24.13
C GLU A 161 4.14 -12.85 -24.84
N PHE A 162 5.06 -13.80 -24.97
CA PHE A 162 6.26 -13.67 -25.79
C PHE A 162 5.84 -13.55 -27.26
N ARG A 163 5.89 -12.34 -27.81
CA ARG A 163 5.82 -12.14 -29.27
C ARG A 163 7.21 -12.32 -29.85
N GLY A 164 7.61 -13.57 -30.05
CA GLY A 164 8.72 -13.89 -30.93
C GLY A 164 8.41 -13.37 -32.34
N ARG A 165 9.28 -12.50 -32.87
CA ARG A 165 9.28 -12.21 -34.31
C ARG A 165 9.80 -13.46 -35.06
N PRO A 166 9.31 -13.71 -36.29
CA PRO A 166 9.61 -14.92 -37.05
C PRO A 166 11.10 -15.07 -37.38
#